data_AF-A0A2V9BU34-F1
#
_entry.id   AF-A0A2V9BU34-F1
#
_cell.length_a   1.000
_cell.length_b   1.000
_cell.length_c   1.000
_cell.angle_alpha   90.00
_cell.angle_beta   90.00
_cell.angle_gamma   90.00
#
_symmetry.space_group_name_H-M   'P 1'
#
loop_
_entity.id
_entity.type
_entity.pdbx_description
1 polymer ?
#
loop_
_entity_poly.entity_id
_entity_poly.type
_entity_poly.pdbx_seq_one_letter_code
_entity_poly.pdbx_strand_id
1 'polypeptide(L)'
;MKTRILHWQFMWAVLATAALAGALVAQQQEPQQPSPAAPPQAQPAQPARTDGDAPATKPRAGKIVLPAGTRLPLVLHNAITTRNAKPGDGVYLETLFPITQENRVIVPAGSYVQGEILEAKRPGRVKGRGEIRVRLNTMILPNGYTVSFNAVPTNAGTGGNESVEEEGKIKG
;
A
#
# COMPACT_ATOMS: atom_id res chain seq x y z
N MET A 1 16.51 -49.29 -7.97
CA MET A 1 15.17 -49.67 -8.48
C MET A 1 14.30 -48.42 -8.56
N LYS A 2 13.81 -48.12 -9.78
CA LYS A 2 12.71 -47.21 -10.20
C LYS A 2 12.87 -45.72 -9.81
N THR A 3 13.42 -44.79 -10.61
CA THR A 3 13.16 -44.26 -11.99
C THR A 3 12.52 -42.86 -11.93
N ARG A 4 13.21 -41.90 -12.55
CA ARG A 4 12.85 -40.49 -12.86
C ARG A 4 11.62 -40.40 -13.79
N ILE A 5 11.01 -39.22 -13.96
CA ILE A 5 10.43 -38.60 -15.20
C ILE A 5 9.61 -37.39 -14.71
N LEU A 6 9.96 -36.10 -14.87
CA LEU A 6 10.36 -35.28 -16.02
C LEU A 6 9.18 -34.80 -16.89
N HIS A 7 9.00 -33.47 -16.89
CA HIS A 7 8.39 -32.58 -17.89
C HIS A 7 7.04 -32.94 -18.52
N TRP A 8 6.02 -32.12 -18.22
CA TRP A 8 4.80 -32.02 -19.00
C TRP A 8 5.00 -30.94 -20.09
N GLN A 9 5.56 -31.36 -21.22
CA GLN A 9 5.50 -30.62 -22.49
C GLN A 9 5.23 -31.63 -23.61
N PHE A 10 4.60 -31.15 -24.68
CA PHE A 10 4.12 -31.84 -25.89
C PHE A 10 2.70 -32.43 -25.78
N MET A 11 1.66 -31.73 -26.29
CA MET A 11 1.33 -31.55 -27.71
C MET A 11 0.81 -32.85 -28.31
N TRP A 12 -0.48 -32.90 -28.64
CA TRP A 12 -1.10 -33.63 -29.77
C TRP A 12 -2.23 -32.69 -30.26
N ALA A 13 -2.06 -31.97 -31.37
CA ALA A 13 -2.21 -32.44 -32.75
C ALA A 13 -3.66 -32.82 -33.10
N VAL A 14 -4.37 -31.79 -33.60
CA VAL A 14 -5.18 -31.74 -34.83
C VAL A 14 -5.91 -33.00 -35.31
N LEU A 15 -7.24 -32.86 -35.45
CA LEU A 15 -8.07 -33.36 -36.56
C LEU A 15 -9.46 -32.71 -36.40
N ALA A 16 -9.77 -31.57 -37.03
CA ALA A 16 -10.12 -31.40 -38.45
C ALA A 16 -11.22 -32.35 -38.94
N THR A 17 -12.48 -31.95 -38.79
CA THR A 17 -13.54 -32.28 -39.75
C THR A 17 -14.38 -31.04 -40.01
N ALA A 18 -14.54 -30.76 -41.30
CA ALA A 18 -15.22 -29.62 -41.88
C ALA A 18 -16.63 -29.98 -42.33
N ALA A 19 -17.37 -28.93 -42.71
CA ALA A 19 -18.53 -28.86 -43.60
C ALA A 19 -19.93 -28.82 -42.93
N LEU A 20 -20.49 -27.61 -42.90
CA LEU A 20 -21.78 -27.25 -43.53
C LEU A 20 -21.76 -25.71 -43.66
N ALA A 21 -21.43 -25.15 -44.82
CA ALA A 21 -22.38 -24.76 -45.88
C ALA A 21 -23.35 -23.65 -45.42
N GLY A 22 -23.00 -22.41 -45.76
CA GLY A 22 -23.81 -21.22 -45.55
C GLY A 22 -23.23 -20.04 -46.34
N ALA A 23 -23.39 -20.12 -47.66
CA ALA A 23 -22.96 -19.10 -48.61
C ALA A 23 -23.83 -17.84 -48.47
N LEU A 24 -23.20 -16.67 -48.29
CA LEU A 24 -23.72 -15.40 -48.79
C LEU A 24 -22.61 -14.33 -48.84
N VAL A 25 -21.70 -14.46 -49.81
CA VAL A 25 -20.88 -13.33 -50.29
C VAL A 25 -21.01 -13.32 -51.80
N ALA A 26 -21.85 -12.41 -52.31
CA ALA A 26 -21.72 -11.72 -53.59
C ALA A 26 -23.06 -11.08 -53.97
N GLN A 27 -23.09 -9.75 -53.96
CA GLN A 27 -23.84 -8.85 -54.88
C GLN A 27 -23.50 -7.42 -54.39
N GLN A 28 -22.71 -6.61 -55.09
CA GLN A 28 -22.86 -6.00 -56.41
C GLN A 28 -23.03 -4.49 -56.24
N GLN A 29 -22.44 -3.76 -57.17
CA GLN A 29 -22.10 -2.34 -57.09
C GLN A 29 -23.17 -1.43 -57.73
N GLU A 30 -23.13 -0.14 -57.35
CA GLU A 30 -23.68 1.07 -58.01
C GLU A 30 -25.19 1.41 -57.87
N PRO A 31 -25.61 2.71 -57.99
CA PRO A 31 -24.83 3.93 -58.26
C PRO A 31 -25.04 5.08 -57.24
N GLN A 32 -24.19 6.10 -57.31
CA GLN A 32 -24.44 7.41 -56.70
C GLN A 32 -25.71 8.04 -57.30
N GLN A 33 -26.74 8.22 -56.49
CA GLN A 33 -27.92 9.00 -56.85
C GLN A 33 -27.71 10.45 -56.35
N PRO A 34 -27.74 11.48 -57.21
CA PRO A 34 -27.72 12.86 -56.75
C PRO A 34 -29.07 13.15 -56.11
N SER A 35 -29.11 13.18 -54.78
CA SER A 35 -30.31 13.61 -54.07
C SER A 35 -30.48 15.13 -54.24
N PRO A 36 -31.67 15.62 -54.67
CA PRO A 36 -31.94 17.02 -54.88
C PRO A 36 -31.85 17.81 -53.57
N ALA A 37 -31.41 19.07 -53.68
CA ALA A 37 -31.31 20.04 -52.60
C ALA A 37 -32.56 20.04 -51.70
N ALA A 38 -32.35 19.68 -50.43
CA ALA A 38 -33.27 19.98 -49.34
C ALA A 38 -32.86 21.31 -48.67
N PRO A 39 -33.82 22.08 -48.13
CA PRO A 39 -33.63 23.46 -47.64
C PRO A 39 -32.55 23.57 -46.55
N PRO A 40 -31.97 24.76 -46.31
CA PRO A 40 -30.96 24.93 -45.26
C PRO A 40 -31.58 24.64 -43.90
N GLN A 41 -31.34 23.43 -43.38
CA GLN A 41 -31.63 23.08 -42.01
C GLN A 41 -30.69 23.90 -41.12
N ALA A 42 -31.29 24.74 -40.29
CA ALA A 42 -30.62 25.54 -39.29
C ALA A 42 -29.64 24.68 -38.48
N GLN A 43 -28.37 25.08 -38.49
CA GLN A 43 -27.34 24.51 -37.62
C GLN A 43 -27.82 24.58 -36.16
N PRO A 44 -27.82 23.47 -35.40
CA PRO A 44 -27.85 23.54 -33.96
C PRO A 44 -26.62 24.31 -33.51
N ALA A 45 -26.82 25.44 -32.85
CA ALA A 45 -25.77 26.20 -32.19
C ALA A 45 -24.96 25.24 -31.31
N GLN A 46 -23.68 25.07 -31.63
CA GLN A 46 -22.74 24.39 -30.74
C GLN A 46 -22.77 25.12 -29.40
N PRO A 47 -23.03 24.44 -28.27
CA PRO A 47 -22.81 25.06 -26.98
C PRO A 47 -21.34 25.43 -26.91
N ALA A 48 -21.10 26.72 -26.64
CA ALA A 48 -19.80 27.27 -26.38
C ALA A 48 -19.05 26.33 -25.42
N ARG A 49 -17.86 25.89 -25.84
CA ARG A 49 -16.90 25.29 -24.92
C ARG A 49 -16.62 26.38 -23.89
N THR A 50 -17.25 26.28 -22.74
CA THR A 50 -16.86 27.08 -21.59
C THR A 50 -15.47 26.61 -21.22
N ASP A 51 -14.49 27.46 -21.52
CA ASP A 51 -13.15 27.41 -20.96
C ASP A 51 -13.27 27.33 -19.44
N GLY A 52 -13.17 26.11 -18.95
CA GLY A 52 -13.04 25.78 -17.53
C GLY A 52 -11.66 25.20 -17.30
N ASP A 53 -10.61 25.88 -17.76
CA ASP A 53 -9.26 25.67 -17.24
C ASP A 53 -9.23 26.25 -15.82
N ALA A 54 -9.94 25.57 -14.90
CA ALA A 54 -9.60 25.68 -13.51
C ALA A 54 -8.27 24.95 -13.38
N PRO A 55 -7.16 25.63 -13.02
CA PRO A 55 -5.95 24.92 -12.70
C PRO A 55 -6.31 24.00 -11.54
N ALA A 56 -6.39 22.70 -11.81
CA ALA A 56 -6.38 21.68 -10.80
C ALA A 56 -5.08 21.92 -10.02
N THR A 57 -5.18 22.71 -8.95
CA THR A 57 -4.08 23.04 -8.07
C THR A 57 -3.75 21.71 -7.41
N LYS A 58 -2.87 20.93 -8.04
CA LYS A 58 -2.22 19.80 -7.42
C LYS A 58 -1.73 20.34 -6.08
N PRO A 59 -2.15 19.76 -4.94
CA PRO A 59 -1.67 20.20 -3.64
C PRO A 59 -0.15 20.23 -3.74
N ARG A 60 0.43 21.44 -3.66
CA ARG A 60 1.88 21.57 -3.63
C ARG A 60 2.30 20.73 -2.43
N ALA A 61 2.98 19.62 -2.70
CA ALA A 61 3.43 18.70 -1.67
C ALA A 61 4.47 19.43 -0.83
N GLY A 62 3.98 20.26 0.10
CA GLY A 62 4.78 20.80 1.17
C GLY A 62 5.29 19.63 1.97
N LYS A 63 6.59 19.61 2.23
CA LYS A 63 7.17 18.65 3.16
C LYS A 63 6.60 19.00 4.54
N ILE A 64 5.61 18.25 4.98
CA ILE A 64 5.10 18.35 6.35
C ILE A 64 6.09 17.59 7.22
N VAL A 65 6.80 18.33 8.07
CA VAL A 65 7.81 17.78 8.98
C VAL A 65 7.24 17.77 10.38
N LEU A 66 7.13 16.59 10.97
CA LEU A 66 6.81 16.46 12.38
C LEU A 66 8.03 16.89 13.20
N PRO A 67 7.89 17.82 14.15
CA PRO A 67 9.00 18.24 14.99
C PRO A 67 9.48 17.06 15.85
N ALA A 68 10.79 17.03 16.11
CA ALA A 68 11.37 16.08 17.04
C ALA A 68 10.73 16.24 18.43
N GLY A 69 10.53 15.12 19.13
CA GLY A 69 9.87 15.11 20.44
C GLY A 69 8.35 14.91 20.40
N THR A 70 7.74 14.81 19.21
CA THR A 70 6.32 14.44 19.08
C THR A 70 6.10 13.03 19.65
N ARG A 71 5.25 12.92 20.68
CA ARG A 71 4.90 11.64 21.30
C ARG A 71 3.73 11.02 20.53
N LEU A 72 3.95 9.80 20.02
CA LEU A 72 2.94 9.08 19.26
C LEU A 72 2.48 7.87 20.07
N PRO A 73 1.22 7.82 20.54
CA PRO A 73 0.69 6.64 21.18
C PRO A 73 0.44 5.56 20.12
N LEU A 74 1.20 4.47 20.23
CA LEU A 74 1.16 3.34 19.32
C LEU A 74 0.67 2.10 20.06
N VAL A 75 -0.11 1.26 19.37
CA VAL A 75 -0.46 -0.09 19.82
C VAL A 75 0.29 -1.11 19.00
N LEU A 76 0.83 -2.13 19.66
CA LEU A 76 1.52 -3.23 19.00
C LEU A 76 0.49 -4.26 18.53
N HIS A 77 0.53 -4.67 17.26
CA HIS A 77 -0.40 -5.68 16.74
C HIS A 77 -0.09 -7.09 17.24
N ASN A 78 1.21 -7.42 17.31
CA ASN A 78 1.67 -8.75 17.65
C ASN A 78 2.58 -8.68 18.87
N ALA A 79 2.25 -9.43 19.91
CA ALA A 79 3.08 -9.51 21.10
C ALA A 79 4.49 -10.00 20.74
N ILE A 80 5.52 -9.27 21.20
CA ILE A 80 6.91 -9.65 21.02
C ILE A 80 7.42 -10.31 22.29
N THR A 81 8.06 -11.47 22.16
CA THR A 81 8.70 -12.16 23.29
C THR A 81 10.19 -12.30 23.05
N THR A 82 11.02 -12.04 24.06
CA THR A 82 12.48 -12.24 23.98
C THR A 82 12.86 -13.69 23.68
N ARG A 83 11.97 -14.64 23.96
CA ARG A 83 12.19 -16.06 23.65
C ARG A 83 12.28 -16.31 22.14
N ASN A 84 11.45 -15.66 21.34
CA ASN A 84 11.37 -15.92 19.91
C ASN A 84 11.92 -14.78 19.04
N ALA A 85 12.06 -13.58 19.60
CA ALA A 85 12.60 -12.41 18.93
C ALA A 85 14.04 -12.64 18.44
N LYS A 86 14.30 -12.21 17.21
CA LYS A 86 15.60 -12.20 16.55
C LYS A 86 15.86 -10.83 15.92
N PRO A 87 17.12 -10.40 15.81
CA PRO A 87 17.48 -9.24 15.00
C PRO A 87 16.95 -9.39 13.58
N GLY A 88 16.32 -8.33 13.06
CA GLY A 88 15.67 -8.30 11.75
C GLY A 88 14.20 -8.74 11.74
N ASP A 89 13.64 -9.21 12.87
CA ASP A 89 12.21 -9.51 12.95
C ASP A 89 11.38 -8.24 12.77
N GLY A 90 10.32 -8.33 11.97
CA GLY A 90 9.41 -7.22 11.73
C GLY A 90 8.52 -6.92 12.93
N VAL A 91 8.34 -5.63 13.22
CA VAL A 91 7.45 -5.13 14.25
C VAL A 91 6.38 -4.25 13.62
N TYR A 92 5.11 -4.52 13.96
CA TYR A 92 3.96 -3.83 13.38
C TYR A 92 3.16 -3.15 14.48
N LEU A 93 2.99 -1.84 14.37
CA LEU A 93 2.22 -1.03 15.29
C LEU A 93 1.18 -0.20 14.54
N GLU A 94 0.19 0.30 15.26
CA GLU A 94 -0.85 1.19 14.76
C GLU A 94 -0.99 2.41 15.65
N THR A 95 -1.29 3.56 15.03
CA THR A 95 -1.47 4.82 15.75
C THR A 95 -2.84 4.89 16.41
N LEU A 96 -2.87 5.10 17.73
CA LEU A 96 -4.11 5.17 18.50
C LEU A 96 -4.81 6.53 18.42
N PHE A 97 -4.04 7.61 18.43
CA PHE A 97 -4.59 8.97 18.43
C PHE A 97 -4.04 9.81 17.27
N PRO A 98 -4.90 10.62 16.64
CA PRO A 98 -4.46 11.49 15.56
C PRO A 98 -3.53 12.59 16.09
N ILE A 99 -2.48 12.90 15.33
CA ILE A 99 -1.59 14.04 15.58
C ILE A 99 -1.93 15.16 14.63
N THR A 100 -2.14 16.35 15.19
CA THR A 100 -2.43 17.57 14.44
C THR A 100 -1.26 18.56 14.50
N GLN A 101 -1.08 19.30 13.42
CA GLN A 101 -0.17 20.44 13.31
C GLN A 101 -0.92 21.53 12.55
N GLU A 102 -0.86 22.79 13.02
CA GLU A 102 -1.51 23.92 12.33
C GLU A 102 -2.99 23.66 11.99
N ASN A 103 -3.75 23.12 12.96
CA ASN A 103 -5.16 22.75 12.79
C ASN A 103 -5.45 21.70 11.69
N ARG A 104 -4.45 20.94 11.23
CA ARG A 104 -4.60 19.84 10.27
C ARG A 104 -4.12 18.53 10.87
N VAL A 105 -4.85 17.44 10.62
CA VAL A 105 -4.39 16.08 10.97
C VAL A 105 -3.26 15.67 10.03
N ILE A 106 -2.07 15.44 10.59
CA ILE A 106 -0.89 15.01 9.85
C ILE A 106 -0.76 13.49 9.90
N VAL A 107 -0.95 12.90 11.09
CA VAL A 107 -0.97 11.45 11.28
C VAL A 107 -2.37 11.08 11.76
N PRO A 108 -3.20 10.44 10.93
CA PRO A 108 -4.48 9.92 11.37
C PRO A 108 -4.33 8.75 12.34
N ALA A 109 -5.32 8.56 13.22
CA ALA A 109 -5.48 7.29 13.90
C ALA A 109 -5.67 6.16 12.86
N GLY A 110 -5.18 4.96 13.19
CA GLY A 110 -5.15 3.85 12.25
C GLY A 110 -4.00 3.88 11.23
N SER A 111 -3.05 4.82 11.37
CA SER A 111 -1.82 4.79 10.58
C SER A 111 -0.93 3.63 11.04
N TYR A 112 -0.49 2.80 10.11
CA TYR A 112 0.38 1.66 10.39
C TYR A 112 1.83 2.09 10.48
N VAL A 113 2.55 1.59 11.47
CA VAL A 113 3.98 1.81 11.64
C VAL A 113 4.70 0.47 11.55
N GLN A 114 5.73 0.44 10.72
CA GLN A 114 6.62 -0.68 10.56
C GLN A 114 7.97 -0.36 11.22
N GLY A 115 8.54 -1.40 11.81
CA GLY A 115 9.85 -1.36 12.44
C GLY A 115 10.50 -2.72 12.42
N GLU A 116 11.67 -2.80 13.03
CA GLU A 116 12.46 -4.01 13.14
C GLU A 116 13.08 -4.15 14.52
N ILE A 117 13.31 -5.38 14.93
CA ILE A 117 14.09 -5.69 16.12
C ILE A 117 15.57 -5.55 15.77
N LEU A 118 16.28 -4.67 16.47
CA LEU A 118 17.73 -4.51 16.33
C LEU A 118 18.49 -5.56 17.14
N GLU A 119 18.00 -5.85 18.35
CA GLU A 119 18.65 -6.75 19.29
C GLU A 119 17.62 -7.40 20.21
N ALA A 120 17.82 -8.68 20.53
CA ALA A 120 17.00 -9.40 21.52
C ALA A 120 17.91 -10.21 22.44
N LYS A 121 17.87 -9.90 23.73
CA LYS A 121 18.61 -10.59 24.79
C LYS A 121 17.63 -11.37 25.66
N ARG A 122 17.82 -12.69 25.69
CA ARG A 122 17.00 -13.57 26.54
C ARG A 122 17.38 -13.45 28.01
N PRO A 123 16.39 -13.52 28.93
CA PRO A 123 16.68 -13.61 30.35
C PRO A 123 17.46 -14.90 30.65
N GLY A 124 18.52 -14.79 31.45
CA GLY A 124 19.32 -15.93 31.90
C GLY A 124 18.58 -16.82 32.90
N ARG A 125 19.04 -18.07 33.10
CA ARG A 125 18.38 -19.08 33.95
C ARG A 125 18.31 -18.75 35.44
N VAL A 126 19.11 -17.81 35.94
CA VAL A 126 19.29 -17.56 37.40
C VAL A 126 18.84 -16.15 37.79
N LYS A 127 19.28 -15.14 37.05
CA LYS A 127 18.85 -13.73 37.15
C LYS A 127 19.15 -13.07 35.81
N GLY A 128 18.16 -12.42 35.22
CA GLY A 128 18.34 -11.65 34.00
C GLY A 128 17.00 -11.13 33.52
N ARG A 129 16.92 -9.84 33.23
CA ARG A 129 15.78 -9.25 32.53
C ARG A 129 15.95 -9.52 31.03
N GLY A 130 14.83 -9.74 30.35
CA GLY A 130 14.83 -9.77 28.90
C GLY A 130 15.07 -8.36 28.37
N GLU A 131 15.84 -8.22 27.31
CA GLU A 131 16.06 -6.91 26.67
C GLU A 131 15.71 -7.01 25.19
N ILE A 132 15.00 -6.03 24.66
CA ILE A 132 14.70 -5.91 23.23
C ILE A 132 14.97 -4.48 22.81
N ARG A 133 15.70 -4.30 21.70
CA ARG A 133 15.82 -3.00 21.02
C ARG A 133 14.98 -3.02 19.76
N VAL A 134 14.10 -2.04 19.61
CA VAL A 134 13.24 -1.89 18.43
C VAL A 134 13.51 -0.54 17.80
N ARG A 135 13.58 -0.51 16.48
CA ARG A 135 13.63 0.71 15.70
C ARG A 135 12.40 0.81 14.81
N LEU A 136 11.77 1.98 14.79
CA LEU A 136 10.70 2.30 13.86
C LEU A 136 11.32 3.00 12.66
N ASN A 137 10.89 2.64 11.45
CA ASN A 137 11.50 3.12 10.22
C ASN A 137 10.49 3.76 9.25
N THR A 138 9.26 3.24 9.20
CA THR A 138 8.31 3.54 8.14
C THR A 138 6.90 3.65 8.70
N MET A 139 6.11 4.59 8.17
CA MET A 139 4.69 4.72 8.50
C MET A 139 3.87 4.76 7.22
N ILE A 140 2.75 4.05 7.22
CA ILE A 140 1.78 3.96 6.13
C ILE A 140 0.49 4.63 6.62
N LEU A 141 0.15 5.72 5.96
CA LEU A 141 -1.05 6.49 6.23
C LEU A 141 -2.28 5.80 5.61
N PRO A 142 -3.49 5.99 6.16
CA PRO A 142 -4.72 5.38 5.62
C PRO A 142 -5.06 5.77 4.17
N ASN A 143 -4.48 6.86 3.68
CA ASN A 143 -4.59 7.30 2.29
C ASN A 143 -3.63 6.58 1.33
N GLY A 144 -2.86 5.60 1.81
CA GLY A 144 -1.90 4.81 1.04
C GLY A 144 -0.51 5.44 0.91
N TYR A 145 -0.27 6.63 1.48
CA TYR A 145 1.05 7.25 1.43
C TYR A 145 1.99 6.65 2.47
N THR A 146 3.23 6.39 2.07
CA THR A 146 4.29 5.94 2.96
C THR A 146 5.24 7.10 3.27
N VAL A 147 5.56 7.27 4.55
CA VAL A 147 6.48 8.28 5.04
C VAL A 147 7.61 7.63 5.84
N SER A 148 8.82 8.19 5.72
CA SER A 148 9.93 7.81 6.58
C SER A 148 9.66 8.26 8.01
N PHE A 149 9.69 7.32 8.94
CA PHE A 149 9.38 7.54 10.34
C PHE A 149 10.52 6.99 11.20
N ASN A 150 11.51 7.83 11.46
CA ASN A 150 12.62 7.48 12.34
C ASN A 150 12.27 7.87 13.77
N ALA A 151 11.73 6.92 14.54
CA ALA A 151 11.42 7.12 15.94
C ALA A 151 11.92 5.95 16.78
N VAL A 152 12.21 6.25 18.05
CA VAL A 152 12.52 5.24 19.07
C VAL A 152 11.35 5.14 20.04
N PRO A 153 10.98 3.92 20.47
CA PRO A 153 10.03 3.75 21.57
C PRO A 153 10.58 4.47 22.80
N THR A 154 9.72 5.15 23.55
CA THR A 154 10.12 5.85 24.78
C THR A 154 9.37 5.38 26.02
N ASN A 155 8.34 4.56 25.83
CA ASN A 155 7.60 3.87 26.88
C ASN A 155 7.00 2.60 26.25
N ALA A 156 6.89 1.53 27.02
CA ALA A 156 6.24 0.28 26.66
C ALA A 156 5.42 -0.15 27.88
N GLY A 157 4.10 -0.02 27.78
CA GLY A 157 3.17 -0.45 28.82
C GLY A 157 2.47 -1.73 28.39
N THR A 158 2.89 -2.88 28.91
CA THR A 158 2.19 -4.18 28.74
C THR A 158 1.48 -4.63 30.01
N GLY A 159 1.45 -3.77 31.04
CA GLY A 159 0.86 -4.09 32.36
C GLY A 159 1.81 -4.84 33.30
N GLY A 160 3.08 -5.02 32.92
CA GLY A 160 4.13 -5.64 33.73
C GLY A 160 5.16 -4.61 34.23
N ASN A 161 6.37 -5.09 34.50
CA ASN A 161 7.49 -4.29 35.00
C ASN A 161 8.45 -3.83 33.89
N GLU A 162 7.91 -3.54 32.69
CA GLU A 162 8.71 -3.12 31.55
C GLU A 162 9.15 -1.66 31.64
N SER A 163 10.39 -1.38 31.21
CA SER A 163 10.95 -0.03 31.19
C SER A 163 11.71 0.23 29.89
N VAL A 164 11.61 1.44 29.36
CA VAL A 164 12.31 1.86 28.14
C VAL A 164 13.42 2.85 28.48
N GLU A 165 14.65 2.56 28.03
CA GLU A 165 15.80 3.46 28.15
C GLU A 165 15.84 4.43 26.96
N GLU A 166 16.63 5.52 27.05
CA GLU A 166 16.68 6.60 26.05
C GLU A 166 17.05 6.16 24.62
N GLU A 167 17.54 4.93 24.44
CA GLU A 167 17.90 4.35 23.15
C GLU A 167 16.81 3.47 22.51
N GLY A 168 15.59 3.44 23.06
CA GLY A 168 14.54 2.52 22.60
C GLY A 168 14.77 1.06 23.02
N LYS A 169 15.62 0.86 24.04
CA LYS A 169 15.86 -0.43 24.67
C LYS A 169 14.78 -0.72 25.71
N ILE A 170 13.99 -1.76 25.48
CA ILE A 170 12.91 -2.21 26.35
C ILE A 170 13.45 -3.35 27.22
N LYS A 171 13.36 -3.20 28.55
CA LYS A 171 13.70 -4.23 29.54
C LYS A 171 12.45 -4.76 30.19
N GLY A 172 12.30 -6.08 30.29
CA GLY A 172 11.19 -6.79 30.95
C GLY A 172 11.68 -7.81 31.98
#